data_AF-Q46DQ0-F1
#
_entry.id   AF-Q46DQ0-F1
#
_cell.length_a   1.000
_cell.length_b   1.000
_cell.length_c   1.000
_cell.angle_alpha   90.00
_cell.angle_beta   90.00
_cell.angle_gamma   90.00
#
_symmetry.space_group_name_H-M   'P 1'
#
loop_
_entity.id
_entity.type
_entity.pdbx_description
1 polymer ?
#
loop_
_entity_poly.entity_id
_entity_poly.type
_entity_poly.pdbx_seq_one_letter_code
_entity_poly.pdbx_strand_id
1 'polypeptide(L)' 'MPKVSVEIPQELLDDLNRHVGDNKKFVSQSDAIRTAIRKMLDMMDEIDRRHGRLEK' A
#
# COMPACT_ATOMS: atom_id res chain seq x y z
N MET A 1 -16.04 2.64 5.76
CA MET A 1 -14.83 1.91 5.33
C MET A 1 -14.65 0.71 6.25
N PRO A 2 -14.45 -0.50 5.70
CA PRO A 2 -14.09 -1.65 6.53
C PRO A 2 -12.75 -1.38 7.24
N LYS A 3 -12.64 -1.85 8.48
CA LYS A 3 -11.40 -1.77 9.26
C LYS A 3 -10.67 -3.11 9.17
N VAL A 4 -9.36 -3.06 9.03
CA VAL A 4 -8.49 -4.24 9.05
C VAL A 4 -7.47 -4.02 10.15
N SER A 5 -7.19 -5.07 10.93
CA SER A 5 -6.11 -5.11 11.91
C SER A 5 -5.09 -6.14 11.45
N VAL A 6 -3.81 -5.77 11.48
CA VAL A 6 -2.69 -6.61 11.08
C VAL A 6 -1.56 -6.41 12.08
N GLU A 7 -0.79 -7.48 12.32
CA GLU A 7 0.46 -7.39 13.06
C GLU A 7 1.60 -7.06 12.08
N ILE A 8 2.48 -6.14 12.48
CA ILE A 8 3.60 -5.67 11.66
C ILE A 8 4.83 -5.52 12.55
N PRO A 9 6.02 -5.95 12.11
CA PRO A 9 7.27 -5.70 12.81
C PRO A 9 7.46 -4.21 13.10
N GLN A 10 7.95 -3.89 14.30
CA GLN A 10 8.14 -2.51 14.74
C GLN A 10 9.09 -1.76 13.80
N GLU A 11 10.17 -2.39 13.32
CA GLU A 11 11.11 -1.72 12.42
C GLU A 11 10.45 -1.26 11.10
N LEU A 12 9.49 -2.04 10.58
CA LEU A 12 8.77 -1.67 9.36
C LEU A 12 7.79 -0.51 9.60
N LEU A 13 7.15 -0.50 10.77
CA LEU A 13 6.27 0.60 11.16
C LEU A 13 7.06 1.90 11.34
N ASP A 14 8.24 1.83 11.96
CA ASP A 14 9.11 2.99 12.15
C ASP A 14 9.61 3.53 10.81
N ASP A 15 10.03 2.64 9.91
CA ASP A 15 10.42 2.98 8.55
C ASP A 15 9.30 3.68 7.77
N LEU A 16 8.06 3.17 7.87
CA LEU A 16 6.89 3.79 7.27
C LEU A 16 6.64 5.20 7.84
N ASN A 17 6.72 5.34 9.17
CA ASN A 17 6.48 6.58 9.88
C ASN A 17 7.49 7.68 9.53
N ARG A 18 8.73 7.31 9.16
CA ARG A 18 9.68 8.29 8.61
C ARG A 18 9.15 9.00 7.37
N HIS A 19 8.20 8.43 6.65
CA HIS A 19 7.58 9.00 5.44
C HIS A 19 6.19 9.63 5.64
N VAL A 20 5.67 9.69 6.87
CA VAL A 20 4.36 10.29 7.20
C VAL A 20 4.50 11.67 7.86
N GLY A 21 3.64 12.63 7.49
CA GLY A 21 3.51 13.96 8.10
C GLY A 21 3.23 15.08 7.08
N ASP A 22 2.94 16.28 7.56
CA ASP A 22 2.41 17.42 6.76
C ASP A 22 3.32 17.87 5.59
N ASN A 23 4.60 17.50 5.59
CA ASN A 23 5.57 17.78 4.52
C ASN A 23 6.25 16.51 3.99
N LYS A 24 5.61 15.34 4.13
CA LYS A 24 6.17 14.06 3.68
C LYS A 24 5.32 13.42 2.59
N LYS A 25 5.69 12.19 2.20
CA LYS A 25 5.04 11.47 1.09
C LYS A 25 3.60 11.09 1.38
N PHE A 26 3.23 10.95 2.66
CA PHE A 26 1.91 10.50 3.09
C PHE A 26 1.38 11.39 4.21
N VAL A 27 0.08 11.64 4.18
CA VAL A 27 -0.59 12.50 5.18
C VAL A 27 -0.76 11.76 6.52
N SER A 28 -0.98 10.45 6.48
CA SER A 28 -1.13 9.60 7.67
C SER A 28 -0.60 8.19 7.43
N GLN A 29 -0.42 7.40 8.49
CA GLN A 29 -0.12 5.97 8.38
C GLN A 29 -1.16 5.24 7.54
N SER A 30 -2.45 5.52 7.78
CA SER A 30 -3.54 4.91 7.02
C SER A 30 -3.52 5.30 5.54
N ASP A 31 -3.11 6.53 5.24
CA ASP A 31 -2.90 6.98 3.86
C ASP A 31 -1.77 6.20 3.19
N ALA A 32 -0.62 6.10 3.87
CA ALA A 32 0.53 5.34 3.39
C ALA A 32 0.20 3.87 3.09
N ILE A 33 -0.49 3.20 4.02
CA ILE A 33 -0.90 1.79 3.87
C ILE A 33 -1.87 1.64 2.69
N ARG A 34 -2.87 2.51 2.56
CA ARG A 34 -3.82 2.46 1.43
C ARG A 34 -3.12 2.67 0.09
N THR A 35 -2.21 3.63 0.01
CA THR A 35 -1.44 3.87 -1.22
C THR A 35 -0.54 2.68 -1.57
N ALA A 36 0.11 2.07 -0.58
CA ALA A 36 0.95 0.89 -0.80
C ALA A 36 0.13 -0.30 -1.35
N ILE A 37 -1.02 -0.59 -0.73
CA ILE A 37 -1.94 -1.64 -1.19
C ILE A 37 -2.40 -1.36 -2.63
N ARG A 38 -2.76 -0.10 -2.94
CA ARG A 38 -3.20 0.28 -4.30
C ARG A 38 -2.11 0.02 -5.33
N LYS A 39 -0.89 0.48 -5.06
CA LYS A 39 0.26 0.27 -5.96
C LYS A 39 0.58 -1.21 -6.17
N MET A 40 0.48 -2.02 -5.11
CA MET A 40 0.70 -3.46 -5.22
C MET A 40 -0.35 -4.11 -6.14
N LEU A 41 -1.63 -3.78 -5.95
CA LEU A 41 -2.72 -4.31 -6.78
C LEU A 41 -2.61 -3.84 -8.23
N ASP A 42 -2.31 -2.56 -8.47
CA ASP A 42 -2.14 -2.03 -9.83
C ASP A 42 -0.98 -2.75 -10.58
N MET A 43 0.09 -3.09 -9.86
CA MET A 43 1.21 -3.86 -10.40
C MET A 43 0.81 -5.31 -10.73
N MET A 44 0.03 -5.96 -9.86
CA MET A 44 -0.50 -7.30 -10.12
C MET A 44 -1.41 -7.30 -11.35
N ASP A 45 -2.31 -6.32 -11.46
CA ASP A 45 -3.19 -6.16 -12.63
C ASP A 45 -2.39 -5.94 -13.92
N GLU A 46 -1.29 -5.19 -13.86
CA GLU A 46 -0.40 -5.00 -15.01
C GLU A 46 0.29 -6.30 -15.44
N ILE A 47 0.74 -7.10 -14.47
CA ILE A 47 1.34 -8.41 -14.72
C ILE A 47 0.29 -9.33 -15.38
N ASP A 48 -0.93 -9.38 -14.83
CA ASP A 48 -1.99 -10.21 -15.38
C ASP A 48 -2.42 -9.79 -16.79
N ARG A 49 -2.44 -8.48 -17.08
CA ARG A 49 -2.61 -7.96 -18.45
C ARG A 49 -1.55 -8.50 -19.40
N ARG A 50 -0.27 -8.45 -19.00
CA ARG A 50 0.85 -8.91 -19.84
C ARG A 50 0.82 -10.40 -20.10
N HIS A 51 0.32 -11.19 -19.15
CA HIS A 51 0.19 -12.64 -19.30
C HIS A 51 -1.14 -13.10 -19.93
N GLY A 52 -2.02 -12.17 -20.34
CA GLY A 52 -3.32 -12.50 -20.92
C GLY A 52 -4.29 -13.16 -19.93
N ARG A 53 -4.11 -12.94 -18.62
CA ARG A 53 -4.93 -13.53 -17.54
C ARG A 53 -6.17 -12.71 -17.18
N LEU A 54 -6.35 -11.53 -17.78
CA LEU A 54 -7.63 -10.83 -17.67
C LEU A 54 -8.65 -11.52 -18.59
N GLU A 55 -9.34 -12.52 -18.05
CA GLU A 55 -10.60 -12.96 -18.63
C GLU A 55 -11.67 -11.87 -18.46
N LYS A 56 -12.56 -11.77 -19.45
CA LYS A 56 -13.58 -10.71 -19.60
C LYS A 56 -14.56 -10.62 -18.44
#